data_AF-A0AAW4XAP1-F1
#
_entry.id   AF-A0AAW4XAP1-F1
#
_cell.length_a   1.000
_cell.length_b   1.000
_cell.length_c   1.000
_cell.angle_alpha   90.00
_cell.angle_beta   90.00
_cell.angle_gamma   90.00
#
_symmetry.space_group_name_H-M   'P 1'
#
loop_
_entity.id
_entity.type
_entity.pdbx_description
1 polymer ?
#
loop_
_entity_poly.entity_id
_entity_poly.type
_entity_poly.pdbx_seq_one_letter_code
_entity_poly.pdbx_strand_id
1 'polypeptide(L)'
;MNGAWILLVVIAGIAVTALASRRDLQAPLVLVAVGALVSFVPGLPRLELDPEIILGVVLPPLLYSSALRFSVPTFRQYLPSILRLGIYTVLVTAFVVAWTASAMMTVLSFGAALALGAVVAPTDAVSAVAVGQRLGLPKRVIAVLTGEGLVNDATALTLFTVAISAVTGTHILADSPLLFFLYEVAGGVAVGLALAYIVHLIRVRMYDSPLETVLGLVLPFAAYLAAEELHASGVLAVVAAGLFIGHRATEVSVSTRLQERAVWKSIDVVLETFVFAYMGLQLRFVLDEVRDSGADLRLALLGAVVILLVVMIVRPAWGLLHWGRRALVRRAGSERLGRDQLNFREHVVVSWAGMRGVVTLAAAGGVPVVIASGAPFPGREMIQISALVVAIGTLLIQGATMPWLIRRLEVTDPYERLRTEEQMTVARRISAESSDRVLAELAAQPPDGVDPEIYDRLLAKARTSLRSRQEAETVEDAAEDAGARLAALFDDIRRASLRARRQDLIDARDRGELDDEILRDVLESLDIDEAAVEERIRRRRREDGAQQ
;
A
#
# COMPACT_ATOMS: atom_id res chain seq x y z
N MET A 1 -18.49 23.37 -4.94
CA MET A 1 -18.56 21.91 -4.69
C MET A 1 -19.71 21.62 -3.73
N ASN A 2 -20.68 20.79 -4.12
CA ASN A 2 -21.75 20.40 -3.20
C ASN A 2 -21.28 19.17 -2.41
N GLY A 3 -20.64 19.39 -1.25
CA GLY A 3 -20.09 18.31 -0.41
C GLY A 3 -21.09 17.19 -0.06
N ALA A 4 -22.40 17.49 -0.10
CA ALA A 4 -23.46 16.50 0.01
C ALA A 4 -23.37 15.37 -1.03
N TRP A 5 -22.97 15.67 -2.28
CA TRP A 5 -22.82 14.64 -3.32
C TRP A 5 -21.63 13.71 -3.07
N ILE A 6 -20.51 14.24 -2.59
CA ILE A 6 -19.35 13.42 -2.20
C ILE A 6 -19.79 12.42 -1.12
N LEU A 7 -20.50 12.90 -0.10
CA LEU A 7 -21.02 12.05 0.97
C LEU A 7 -21.99 10.99 0.44
N LEU A 8 -22.91 11.37 -0.45
CA LEU A 8 -23.83 10.41 -1.08
C LEU A 8 -23.09 9.34 -1.89
N VAL A 9 -22.06 9.71 -2.64
CA VAL A 9 -21.21 8.76 -3.39
C VAL A 9 -20.50 7.80 -2.45
N VAL A 10 -19.94 8.30 -1.33
CA VAL A 10 -19.30 7.45 -0.32
C VAL A 10 -20.31 6.50 0.33
N ILE A 11 -21.48 6.99 0.75
CA ILE A 11 -22.53 6.16 1.38
C ILE A 11 -23.03 5.08 0.41
N ALA A 12 -23.36 5.47 -0.83
CA ALA A 12 -23.79 4.53 -1.87
C ALA A 12 -22.69 3.52 -2.21
N GLY A 13 -21.44 3.98 -2.30
CA GLY A 13 -20.29 3.12 -2.50
C GLY A 13 -20.12 2.09 -1.38
N ILE A 14 -20.22 2.50 -0.11
CA ILE A 14 -20.14 1.57 1.03
C ILE A 14 -21.25 0.51 0.95
N ALA A 15 -22.48 0.91 0.59
CA ALA A 15 -23.58 -0.02 0.41
C ALA A 15 -23.30 -1.04 -0.71
N VAL A 16 -22.76 -0.58 -1.84
CA VAL A 16 -22.34 -1.44 -2.97
C VAL A 16 -21.20 -2.38 -2.56
N THR A 17 -20.18 -1.88 -1.85
CA THR A 17 -19.07 -2.68 -1.34
C THR A 17 -19.54 -3.76 -0.38
N ALA A 18 -20.46 -3.43 0.53
CA ALA A 18 -21.06 -4.39 1.46
C ALA A 18 -21.85 -5.48 0.73
N LEU A 19 -22.62 -5.11 -0.31
CA LEU A 19 -23.37 -6.06 -1.13
C LEU A 19 -22.45 -6.95 -1.97
N ALA A 20 -21.41 -6.38 -2.58
CA ALA A 20 -20.41 -7.12 -3.35
C ALA A 20 -19.68 -8.14 -2.48
N SER A 21 -19.27 -7.74 -1.28
CA SER A 21 -18.58 -8.61 -0.31
C SER A 21 -19.45 -9.79 0.13
N ARG A 22 -20.77 -9.61 0.27
CA ARG A 22 -21.71 -10.71 0.57
C ARG A 22 -21.85 -11.73 -0.55
N ARG A 23 -21.41 -11.41 -1.77
CA ARG A 23 -21.51 -12.26 -2.96
C ARG A 23 -20.16 -12.75 -3.44
N ASP A 24 -19.10 -12.58 -2.64
CA ASP A 24 -17.71 -12.88 -2.99
C ASP A 24 -17.24 -12.19 -4.30
N LEU A 25 -17.84 -11.04 -4.63
CA LEU A 25 -17.45 -10.23 -5.78
C LEU A 25 -16.36 -9.23 -5.39
N GLN A 26 -15.51 -8.88 -6.35
CA GLN A 26 -14.51 -7.83 -6.17
C GLN A 26 -15.21 -6.46 -6.12
N ALA A 27 -15.21 -5.82 -4.94
CA ALA A 27 -15.86 -4.54 -4.75
C ALA A 27 -15.41 -3.46 -5.75
N PRO A 28 -14.12 -3.29 -6.11
CA PRO A 28 -13.69 -2.34 -7.13
C PRO A 28 -14.39 -2.50 -8.48
N LEU A 29 -14.56 -3.76 -8.95
CA LEU A 29 -15.22 -4.05 -10.23
C LEU A 29 -16.70 -3.66 -10.19
N VAL A 30 -17.38 -4.02 -9.09
CA VAL A 30 -18.81 -3.73 -8.92
C VAL A 30 -19.04 -2.23 -8.79
N LEU A 31 -18.19 -1.52 -8.03
CA LEU A 31 -18.26 -0.06 -7.87
C LEU A 31 -18.11 0.67 -9.19
N VAL A 32 -17.10 0.32 -10.00
CA VAL A 32 -16.89 0.95 -11.30
C VAL A 32 -18.03 0.63 -12.25
N ALA A 33 -18.50 -0.63 -12.31
CA ALA A 33 -19.62 -1.02 -13.17
C ALA A 33 -20.93 -0.31 -12.76
N VAL A 34 -21.25 -0.27 -11.48
CA VAL A 34 -22.45 0.41 -10.97
C VAL A 34 -22.33 1.93 -11.16
N GLY A 35 -21.18 2.53 -10.85
CA GLY A 35 -20.92 3.95 -11.08
C GLY A 35 -21.06 4.33 -12.55
N ALA A 36 -20.52 3.51 -13.45
CA ALA A 36 -20.66 3.68 -14.90
C ALA A 36 -22.13 3.65 -15.34
N LEU A 37 -22.93 2.69 -14.86
CA LEU A 37 -24.36 2.61 -15.15
C LEU A 37 -25.13 3.81 -14.56
N VAL A 38 -24.85 4.17 -13.31
CA VAL A 38 -25.49 5.29 -12.61
C VAL A 38 -25.17 6.63 -13.29
N SER A 39 -23.98 6.78 -13.90
CA SER A 39 -23.62 8.00 -14.62
C SER A 39 -24.62 8.37 -15.71
N PHE A 40 -25.32 7.40 -16.31
CA PHE A 40 -26.34 7.61 -17.34
C PHE A 40 -27.73 7.99 -16.80
N VAL A 41 -27.93 8.05 -15.48
CA VAL A 41 -29.20 8.47 -14.89
C VAL A 41 -29.46 9.96 -15.22
N PRO A 42 -30.59 10.31 -15.87
CA PRO A 42 -30.92 11.68 -16.19
C PRO A 42 -31.01 12.55 -14.93
N GLY A 43 -30.49 13.78 -14.98
CA GLY A 43 -30.51 14.73 -13.86
C GLY A 43 -29.42 14.51 -12.80
N LEU A 44 -28.57 13.48 -12.92
CA LEU A 44 -27.41 13.33 -12.06
C LEU A 44 -26.40 14.47 -12.34
N PRO A 45 -26.01 15.27 -11.34
CA PRO A 45 -25.03 16.34 -11.54
C PRO A 45 -23.63 15.75 -11.69
N ARG A 46 -22.78 16.46 -12.45
CA ARG A 46 -21.37 16.10 -12.57
C ARG A 46 -20.66 16.32 -11.24
N LEU A 47 -20.03 15.27 -10.73
CA LEU A 47 -19.09 15.39 -9.63
C LEU A 47 -17.74 15.80 -10.23
N GLU A 48 -17.48 17.10 -10.29
CA GLU A 48 -16.19 17.64 -10.69
C GLU A 48 -15.32 17.80 -9.44
N LEU A 49 -14.16 17.13 -9.44
CA LEU A 49 -13.12 17.29 -8.43
C LEU A 49 -11.87 17.81 -9.10
N ASP A 50 -11.25 18.79 -8.46
CA ASP A 50 -9.97 19.28 -8.91
C ASP A 50 -8.92 18.15 -8.81
N PRO A 51 -8.09 17.94 -9.85
CA PRO A 51 -7.06 16.91 -9.87
C PRO A 51 -6.13 16.97 -8.66
N GLU A 52 -5.82 18.18 -8.20
CA GLU A 52 -5.01 18.46 -7.01
C GLU A 52 -5.61 17.87 -5.74
N ILE A 53 -6.94 17.81 -5.62
CA ILE A 53 -7.61 17.17 -4.48
C ILE A 53 -7.39 15.65 -4.55
N ILE A 54 -7.49 15.04 -5.72
CA ILE A 54 -7.28 13.59 -5.84
C ILE A 54 -5.80 13.25 -5.58
N LEU A 55 -4.88 14.00 -6.17
CA LEU A 55 -3.43 13.77 -6.02
C LEU A 55 -2.90 14.14 -4.63
N GLY A 56 -3.43 15.19 -3.99
CA GLY A 56 -2.95 15.69 -2.71
C GLY A 56 -3.72 15.20 -1.48
N VAL A 57 -4.98 14.73 -1.65
CA VAL A 57 -5.81 14.27 -0.52
C VAL A 57 -6.10 12.77 -0.57
N VAL A 58 -6.31 12.19 -1.75
CA VAL A 58 -6.70 10.78 -1.86
C VAL A 58 -5.49 9.88 -2.01
N LEU A 59 -4.55 10.25 -2.86
CA LEU A 59 -3.38 9.43 -3.17
C LEU A 59 -2.39 9.28 -1.99
N PRO A 60 -2.02 10.34 -1.24
CA PRO A 60 -1.01 10.23 -0.18
C PRO A 60 -1.36 9.21 0.90
N PRO A 61 -2.57 9.20 1.50
CA PRO A 61 -2.91 8.18 2.50
C PRO A 61 -2.91 6.75 1.94
N LEU A 62 -3.34 6.52 0.69
CA LEU A 62 -3.33 5.19 0.06
C LEU A 62 -1.90 4.66 -0.18
N LEU A 63 -1.01 5.53 -0.65
CA LEU A 63 0.41 5.20 -0.82
C LEU A 63 1.08 4.97 0.52
N TYR A 64 0.79 5.81 1.50
CA TYR A 64 1.35 5.73 2.84
C TYR A 64 0.92 4.45 3.53
N SER A 65 -0.36 4.10 3.50
CA SER A 65 -0.86 2.88 4.14
C SER A 65 -0.24 1.62 3.52
N SER A 66 -0.06 1.62 2.19
CA SER A 66 0.63 0.57 1.44
C SER A 66 2.11 0.47 1.81
N ALA A 67 2.82 1.60 1.87
CA ALA A 67 4.23 1.68 2.24
C ALA A 67 4.48 1.31 3.72
N LEU A 68 3.60 1.76 4.62
CA LEU A 68 3.64 1.48 6.06
C LEU A 68 3.59 -0.02 6.34
N ARG A 69 2.77 -0.75 5.57
CA ARG A 69 2.64 -2.21 5.65
C ARG A 69 3.69 -2.95 4.83
N PHE A 70 4.59 -2.28 4.11
CA PHE A 70 5.61 -2.99 3.34
C PHE A 70 6.89 -3.22 4.16
N SER A 71 7.53 -4.36 3.94
CA SER A 71 8.76 -4.72 4.66
C SER A 71 9.98 -4.15 3.95
N VAL A 72 10.80 -3.37 4.65
CA VAL A 72 12.01 -2.75 4.09
C VAL A 72 13.05 -3.80 3.65
N PRO A 73 13.35 -4.86 4.45
CA PRO A 73 14.20 -5.95 3.98
C PRO A 73 13.69 -6.60 2.69
N THR A 74 12.38 -6.88 2.60
CA THR A 74 11.76 -7.45 1.40
C THR A 74 11.82 -6.49 0.21
N PHE A 75 11.57 -5.20 0.41
CA PHE A 75 11.72 -4.17 -0.63
C PHE A 75 13.14 -4.16 -1.19
N ARG A 76 14.16 -4.19 -0.32
CA ARG A 76 15.57 -4.24 -0.72
C ARG A 76 15.90 -5.52 -1.48
N GLN A 77 15.38 -6.66 -1.03
CA GLN A 77 15.59 -7.97 -1.68
C GLN A 77 15.07 -7.99 -3.12
N TYR A 78 13.91 -7.39 -3.38
CA TYR A 78 13.25 -7.38 -4.69
C TYR A 78 13.42 -6.07 -5.47
N LEU A 79 14.29 -5.18 -5.02
CA LEU A 79 14.52 -3.87 -5.62
C LEU A 79 14.79 -3.93 -7.14
N PRO A 80 15.62 -4.85 -7.69
CA PRO A 80 15.83 -4.93 -9.13
C PRO A 80 14.55 -5.22 -9.93
N SER A 81 13.69 -6.10 -9.42
CA SER A 81 12.40 -6.40 -10.05
C SER A 81 11.42 -5.24 -9.92
N ILE A 82 11.37 -4.60 -8.75
CA ILE A 82 10.55 -3.42 -8.49
C ILE A 82 10.93 -2.26 -9.41
N LEU A 83 12.23 -1.90 -9.49
CA LEU A 83 12.69 -0.83 -10.39
C LEU A 83 12.44 -1.17 -11.86
N ARG A 84 12.57 -2.45 -12.25
CA ARG A 84 12.28 -2.87 -13.62
C ARG A 84 10.83 -2.68 -14.01
N LEU A 85 9.92 -3.03 -13.11
CA LEU A 85 8.49 -2.89 -13.35
C LEU A 85 8.05 -1.43 -13.17
N GLY A 86 8.42 -0.80 -12.06
CA GLY A 86 8.01 0.55 -11.69
C GLY A 86 8.64 1.67 -12.52
N ILE A 87 9.85 1.48 -13.08
CA ILE A 87 10.50 2.53 -13.90
C ILE A 87 10.52 2.12 -15.37
N TYR A 88 11.23 1.05 -15.73
CA TYR A 88 11.44 0.73 -17.15
C TYR A 88 10.14 0.35 -17.86
N THR A 89 9.26 -0.42 -17.22
CA THR A 89 7.99 -0.82 -17.86
C THR A 89 7.04 0.37 -18.01
N VAL A 90 7.04 1.31 -17.05
CA VAL A 90 6.30 2.57 -17.14
C VAL A 90 6.79 3.41 -18.32
N LEU A 91 8.11 3.64 -18.42
CA LEU A 91 8.70 4.39 -19.54
C LEU A 91 8.38 3.73 -20.88
N VAL A 92 8.62 2.42 -21.03
CA VAL A 92 8.32 1.69 -22.26
C VAL A 92 6.84 1.80 -22.63
N THR A 93 5.94 1.61 -21.66
CA THR A 93 4.48 1.72 -21.89
C THR A 93 4.12 3.13 -22.34
N ALA A 94 4.64 4.16 -21.66
CA ALA A 94 4.35 5.54 -22.00
C ALA A 94 4.82 5.91 -23.41
N PHE A 95 6.04 5.53 -23.80
CA PHE A 95 6.57 5.80 -25.14
C PHE A 95 5.85 5.02 -26.25
N VAL A 96 5.48 3.76 -26.00
CA VAL A 96 4.72 2.96 -26.98
C VAL A 96 3.31 3.53 -27.17
N VAL A 97 2.66 3.94 -26.08
CA VAL A 97 1.37 4.63 -26.13
C VAL A 97 1.50 5.97 -26.85
N ALA A 98 2.52 6.78 -26.54
CA ALA A 98 2.77 8.05 -27.20
C ALA A 98 2.96 7.90 -28.71
N TRP A 99 3.78 6.94 -29.11
CA TRP A 99 3.99 6.61 -30.52
C TRP A 99 2.67 6.23 -31.20
N THR A 100 1.92 5.29 -30.61
CA THR A 100 0.65 4.82 -31.16
C THR A 100 -0.39 5.94 -31.25
N ALA A 101 -0.56 6.71 -30.18
CA ALA A 101 -1.53 7.79 -30.10
C ALA A 101 -1.19 8.92 -31.08
N SER A 102 0.06 9.36 -31.16
CA SER A 102 0.48 10.39 -32.13
C SER A 102 0.32 9.95 -33.59
N ALA A 103 0.48 8.66 -33.88
CA ALA A 103 0.32 8.12 -35.23
C ALA A 103 -1.15 7.98 -35.65
N MET A 104 -2.05 7.69 -34.70
CA MET A 104 -3.47 7.42 -34.97
C MET A 104 -4.37 8.62 -34.74
N MET A 105 -4.07 9.43 -33.72
CA MET A 105 -4.83 10.62 -33.31
C MET A 105 -4.03 11.85 -33.74
N THR A 106 -4.19 12.29 -34.98
CA THR A 106 -3.40 13.38 -35.59
C THR A 106 -3.53 14.73 -34.85
N VAL A 107 -4.53 14.87 -33.97
CA VAL A 107 -4.73 16.04 -33.09
C VAL A 107 -3.70 16.08 -31.94
N LEU A 108 -3.15 14.94 -31.54
CA LEU A 108 -2.17 14.86 -30.46
C LEU A 108 -0.75 15.10 -30.98
N SER A 109 -0.11 16.15 -30.48
CA SER A 109 1.34 16.28 -30.59
C SER A 109 2.04 15.13 -29.87
N PHE A 110 3.31 14.85 -30.20
CA PHE A 110 4.04 13.79 -29.50
C PHE A 110 4.14 14.05 -27.99
N GLY A 111 4.27 15.31 -27.56
CA GLY A 111 4.25 15.68 -26.14
C GLY A 111 2.90 15.40 -25.48
N ALA A 112 1.78 15.71 -26.14
CA ALA A 112 0.44 15.41 -25.61
C ALA A 112 0.17 13.89 -25.58
N ALA A 113 0.64 13.17 -26.60
CA ALA A 113 0.60 11.72 -26.65
C ALA A 113 1.50 11.07 -25.58
N LEU A 114 2.64 11.68 -25.25
CA LEU A 114 3.51 11.25 -24.14
C LEU A 114 2.85 11.51 -22.80
N ALA A 115 2.12 12.62 -22.63
CA ALA A 115 1.30 12.86 -21.45
C ALA A 115 0.23 11.77 -21.29
N LEU A 116 -0.50 11.42 -22.37
CA LEU A 116 -1.42 10.27 -22.34
C LEU A 116 -0.70 8.97 -21.96
N GLY A 117 0.46 8.71 -22.54
CA GLY A 117 1.29 7.56 -22.20
C GLY A 117 1.66 7.50 -20.72
N ALA A 118 2.11 8.62 -20.16
CA ALA A 118 2.43 8.76 -18.75
C ALA A 118 1.22 8.52 -17.85
N VAL A 119 0.05 9.03 -18.23
CA VAL A 119 -1.22 8.88 -17.50
C VAL A 119 -1.68 7.42 -17.41
N VAL A 120 -1.52 6.62 -18.48
CA VAL A 120 -2.03 5.23 -18.54
C VAL A 120 -0.99 4.15 -18.22
N ALA A 121 0.28 4.54 -18.09
CA ALA A 121 1.37 3.63 -17.75
C ALA A 121 1.35 3.09 -16.30
N PRO A 122 1.07 3.87 -15.23
CA PRO A 122 1.12 3.36 -13.86
C PRO A 122 0.02 2.33 -13.63
N THR A 123 0.28 1.36 -12.75
CA THR A 123 -0.67 0.29 -12.46
C THR A 123 -1.04 0.28 -10.99
N ASP A 124 -2.31 0.06 -10.72
CA ASP A 124 -2.88 -0.08 -9.39
C ASP A 124 -2.54 -1.46 -8.82
N ALA A 125 -1.51 -1.48 -7.99
CA ALA A 125 -1.08 -2.67 -7.28
C ALA A 125 -2.10 -3.13 -6.23
N VAL A 126 -2.92 -2.23 -5.68
CA VAL A 126 -3.80 -2.53 -4.53
C VAL A 126 -4.83 -3.59 -4.91
N SER A 127 -5.53 -3.37 -6.02
CA SER A 127 -6.51 -4.32 -6.56
C SER A 127 -5.87 -5.68 -6.88
N ALA A 128 -4.66 -5.68 -7.45
CA ALA A 128 -3.95 -6.91 -7.82
C ALA A 128 -3.47 -7.71 -6.61
N VAL A 129 -2.93 -7.01 -5.60
CA VAL A 129 -2.45 -7.59 -4.35
C VAL A 129 -3.62 -8.17 -3.56
N ALA A 130 -4.75 -7.47 -3.46
CA ALA A 130 -5.93 -7.96 -2.75
C ALA A 130 -6.47 -9.27 -3.35
N VAL A 131 -6.55 -9.36 -4.69
CA VAL A 131 -6.97 -10.59 -5.39
C VAL A 131 -5.92 -11.69 -5.23
N GLY A 132 -4.64 -11.33 -5.35
CA GLY A 132 -3.52 -12.24 -5.21
C GLY A 132 -3.44 -12.91 -3.83
N GLN A 133 -3.55 -12.12 -2.76
CA GLN A 133 -3.53 -12.60 -1.38
C GLN A 133 -4.70 -13.55 -1.10
N ARG A 134 -5.92 -13.19 -1.54
CA ARG A 134 -7.12 -14.04 -1.40
C ARG A 134 -6.98 -15.40 -2.09
N LEU A 135 -6.20 -15.47 -3.17
CA LEU A 135 -5.97 -16.70 -3.94
C LEU A 135 -4.66 -17.41 -3.59
N GLY A 136 -3.94 -16.93 -2.57
CA GLY A 136 -2.72 -17.57 -2.08
C GLY A 136 -1.53 -17.46 -3.02
N LEU A 137 -1.40 -16.34 -3.74
CA LEU A 137 -0.18 -16.06 -4.50
C LEU A 137 1.05 -16.01 -3.59
N PRO A 138 2.23 -16.41 -4.11
CA PRO A 138 3.44 -16.37 -3.31
C PRO A 138 3.78 -14.96 -2.80
N LYS A 139 4.28 -14.88 -1.57
CA LYS A 139 4.71 -13.65 -0.89
C LYS A 139 5.64 -12.82 -1.73
N ARG A 140 6.54 -13.45 -2.50
CA ARG A 140 7.43 -12.77 -3.46
C ARG A 140 6.67 -12.06 -4.57
N VAL A 141 5.59 -12.65 -5.09
CA VAL A 141 4.76 -12.05 -6.14
C VAL A 141 4.01 -10.85 -5.56
N ILE A 142 3.43 -11.00 -4.36
CA ILE A 142 2.78 -9.92 -3.63
C ILE A 142 3.75 -8.77 -3.36
N ALA A 143 4.97 -9.06 -2.92
CA ALA A 143 6.00 -8.07 -2.66
C ALA A 143 6.41 -7.31 -3.94
N VAL A 144 6.62 -8.00 -5.06
CA VAL A 144 6.96 -7.37 -6.33
C VAL A 144 5.82 -6.48 -6.84
N LEU A 145 4.57 -6.95 -6.77
CA LEU A 145 3.40 -6.18 -7.18
C LEU A 145 3.21 -4.93 -6.29
N THR A 146 3.30 -5.09 -4.98
CA THR A 146 3.19 -3.98 -4.01
C THR A 146 4.29 -2.94 -4.27
N GLY A 147 5.54 -3.39 -4.39
CA GLY A 147 6.68 -2.50 -4.62
C GLY A 147 6.63 -1.78 -5.96
N GLU A 148 6.17 -2.43 -7.03
CA GLU A 148 5.94 -1.78 -8.32
C GLU A 148 4.96 -0.62 -8.18
N GLY A 149 3.83 -0.82 -7.48
CA GLY A 149 2.82 0.22 -7.23
C GLY A 149 3.36 1.44 -6.49
N LEU A 150 4.33 1.25 -5.59
CA LEU A 150 4.93 2.37 -4.85
C LEU A 150 5.87 3.23 -5.72
N VAL A 151 6.44 2.67 -6.78
CA VAL A 151 7.46 3.35 -7.62
C VAL A 151 6.88 3.84 -8.95
N ASN A 152 5.86 3.16 -9.47
CA ASN A 152 5.31 3.45 -10.80
C ASN A 152 4.58 4.80 -10.86
N ASP A 153 3.85 5.17 -9.82
CA ASP A 153 3.10 6.43 -9.73
C ASP A 153 4.05 7.63 -9.78
N ALA A 154 5.17 7.54 -9.06
CA ALA A 154 6.20 8.56 -9.07
C ALA A 154 6.79 8.73 -10.47
N THR A 155 7.19 7.63 -11.09
CA THR A 155 7.77 7.66 -12.45
C THR A 155 6.77 8.22 -13.47
N ALA A 156 5.50 7.84 -13.36
CA ALA A 156 4.43 8.29 -14.24
C ALA A 156 4.14 9.78 -14.08
N LEU A 157 4.02 10.28 -12.86
CA LEU A 157 3.76 11.71 -12.61
C LEU A 157 4.95 12.59 -13.00
N THR A 158 6.19 12.16 -12.76
CA THR A 158 7.37 12.87 -13.28
C THR A 158 7.34 12.96 -14.81
N LEU A 159 7.09 11.83 -15.48
CA LEU A 159 7.04 11.80 -16.95
C LEU A 159 5.88 12.66 -17.48
N PHE A 160 4.75 12.66 -16.79
CA PHE A 160 3.61 13.52 -17.09
C PHE A 160 3.99 15.00 -17.00
N THR A 161 4.63 15.44 -15.91
CA THR A 161 5.09 16.83 -15.73
C THR A 161 6.05 17.25 -16.83
N VAL A 162 7.01 16.39 -17.20
CA VAL A 162 7.93 16.64 -18.32
C VAL A 162 7.18 16.76 -19.64
N ALA A 163 6.22 15.87 -19.90
CA ALA A 163 5.43 15.86 -21.13
C ALA A 163 4.52 17.09 -21.25
N ILE A 164 3.83 17.47 -20.17
CA ILE A 164 3.00 18.68 -20.11
C ILE A 164 3.87 19.92 -20.34
N SER A 165 5.01 20.02 -19.65
CA SER A 165 5.93 21.15 -19.79
C SER A 165 6.43 21.34 -21.22
N ALA A 166 6.71 20.22 -21.91
CA ALA A 166 7.10 20.24 -23.31
C ALA A 166 5.99 20.73 -24.25
N VAL A 167 4.71 20.51 -23.91
CA VAL A 167 3.56 20.97 -24.71
C VAL A 167 3.19 22.42 -24.40
N THR A 168 3.22 22.80 -23.12
CA THR A 168 2.87 24.14 -22.68
C THR A 168 3.98 25.15 -22.96
N GLY A 169 5.22 24.68 -23.19
CA GLY A 169 6.40 25.54 -23.35
C GLY A 169 6.90 26.11 -22.03
N THR A 170 6.53 25.52 -20.90
CA THR A 170 7.02 25.93 -19.59
C THR A 170 8.38 25.31 -19.30
N HIS A 171 9.31 26.10 -18.78
CA HIS A 171 10.62 25.60 -18.37
C HIS A 171 10.51 24.80 -17.07
N ILE A 172 11.08 23.60 -17.04
CA ILE A 172 11.33 22.84 -15.82
C ILE A 172 12.59 23.37 -15.11
N LEU A 173 12.72 23.08 -13.82
CA LEU A 173 13.80 23.59 -12.95
C LEU A 173 15.22 23.31 -13.46
N ALA A 174 15.40 22.30 -14.31
CA ALA A 174 16.67 21.90 -14.89
C ALA A 174 16.58 21.74 -16.41
N ASP A 175 17.59 22.22 -17.14
CA ASP A 175 17.66 22.14 -18.62
C ASP A 175 17.69 20.70 -19.15
N SER A 176 18.03 19.72 -18.30
CA SER A 176 18.05 18.31 -18.65
C SER A 176 16.91 17.55 -17.96
N PRO A 177 16.01 16.89 -18.71
CA PRO A 177 14.95 16.04 -18.15
C PRO A 177 15.49 14.93 -17.23
N LEU A 178 16.71 14.44 -17.50
CA LEU A 178 17.34 13.41 -16.68
C LEU A 178 17.77 13.95 -15.32
N LEU A 179 18.33 15.18 -15.28
CA LEU A 179 18.71 15.83 -14.03
C LEU A 179 17.47 16.22 -13.22
N PHE A 180 16.42 16.69 -13.89
CA PHE A 180 15.13 16.95 -13.26
C PHE A 180 14.57 15.68 -12.61
N PHE A 181 14.52 14.56 -13.34
CA PHE A 181 14.07 13.27 -12.78
C PHE A 181 14.91 12.84 -11.56
N LEU A 182 16.25 12.96 -11.63
CA LEU A 182 17.12 12.59 -10.52
C LEU A 182 16.91 13.49 -9.30
N TYR A 183 16.73 14.79 -9.51
CA TYR A 183 16.39 15.76 -8.46
C TYR A 183 15.05 15.42 -7.82
N GLU A 184 14.02 15.16 -8.63
CA GLU A 184 12.67 14.87 -8.16
C GLU A 184 12.64 13.60 -7.28
N VAL A 185 13.36 12.56 -7.71
CA VAL A 185 13.52 11.31 -6.95
C VAL A 185 14.31 11.53 -5.66
N ALA A 186 15.49 12.13 -5.73
CA ALA A 186 16.35 12.32 -4.57
C ALA A 186 15.74 13.28 -3.54
N GLY A 187 15.15 14.38 -4.02
CA GLY A 187 14.46 15.37 -3.20
C GLY A 187 13.24 14.78 -2.50
N GLY A 188 12.40 14.04 -3.22
CA GLY A 188 11.21 13.40 -2.63
C GLY A 188 11.60 12.44 -1.51
N VAL A 189 12.55 11.54 -1.78
CA VAL A 189 13.05 10.60 -0.76
C VAL A 189 13.66 11.34 0.44
N ALA A 190 14.48 12.38 0.20
CA ALA A 190 15.10 13.14 1.28
C ALA A 190 14.07 13.84 2.18
N VAL A 191 13.08 14.53 1.59
CA VAL A 191 12.00 15.22 2.31
C VAL A 191 11.17 14.22 3.12
N GLY A 192 10.77 13.12 2.50
CA GLY A 192 10.01 12.05 3.17
C GLY A 192 10.74 11.47 4.38
N LEU A 193 12.02 11.13 4.22
CA LEU A 193 12.84 10.62 5.33
C LEU A 193 13.06 11.65 6.43
N ALA A 194 13.28 12.92 6.08
CA ALA A 194 13.46 13.99 7.06
C ALA A 194 12.19 14.20 7.90
N LEU A 195 11.02 14.30 7.28
CA LEU A 195 9.74 14.46 7.98
C LEU A 195 9.39 13.23 8.81
N ALA A 196 9.60 12.03 8.27
CA ALA A 196 9.36 10.80 9.01
C ALA A 196 10.28 10.67 10.23
N TYR A 197 11.54 11.10 10.12
CA TYR A 197 12.46 11.14 11.25
C TYR A 197 11.99 12.11 12.35
N ILE A 198 11.54 13.32 11.97
CA ILE A 198 10.98 14.31 12.90
C ILE A 198 9.75 13.74 13.61
N VAL A 199 8.79 13.18 12.85
CA VAL A 199 7.58 12.56 13.42
C VAL A 199 7.92 11.40 14.34
N HIS A 200 8.88 10.56 13.96
CA HIS A 200 9.36 9.47 14.79
C HIS A 200 9.93 9.97 16.12
N LEU A 201 10.79 10.99 16.11
CA LEU A 201 11.33 11.60 17.32
C LEU A 201 10.24 12.15 18.25
N ILE A 202 9.19 12.75 17.67
CA ILE A 202 8.06 13.25 18.44
C ILE A 202 7.29 12.08 19.06
N ARG A 203 6.92 11.07 18.27
CA ARG A 203 6.13 9.91 18.73
C ARG A 203 6.77 9.15 19.88
N VAL A 204 8.08 8.90 19.84
CA VAL A 204 8.78 8.16 20.90
C VAL A 204 8.82 8.94 22.22
N ARG A 205 8.61 10.26 22.18
CA ARG A 205 8.53 11.12 23.38
C ARG A 205 7.10 11.40 23.82
N MET A 206 6.10 11.08 22.99
CA MET A 206 4.69 11.20 23.32
C MET A 206 4.22 9.91 24.01
N TYR A 207 3.26 10.05 24.93
CA TYR A 207 2.61 8.93 25.63
C TYR A 207 1.09 9.07 25.50
N ASP A 208 0.62 9.39 24.29
CA ASP A 208 -0.78 9.66 23.98
C ASP A 208 -1.13 9.04 22.61
N SER A 209 -1.77 7.86 22.65
CA SER A 209 -2.09 7.08 21.45
C SER A 209 -2.99 7.82 20.45
N PRO A 210 -4.05 8.56 20.87
CA PRO A 210 -4.79 9.44 19.98
C PRO A 210 -3.93 10.46 19.23
N LEU A 211 -3.09 11.21 19.93
CA LEU A 211 -2.24 12.23 19.30
C LEU A 211 -1.20 11.61 18.36
N GLU A 212 -0.59 10.50 18.76
CA GLU A 212 0.33 9.75 17.90
C GLU A 212 -0.38 9.30 16.61
N THR A 213 -1.59 8.75 16.72
CA THR A 213 -2.40 8.32 15.57
C THR A 213 -2.69 9.50 14.64
N VAL A 214 -3.13 10.64 15.17
CA VAL A 214 -3.39 11.85 14.38
C VAL A 214 -2.14 12.33 13.65
N LEU A 215 -0.98 12.33 14.31
CA LEU A 215 0.29 12.70 13.67
C LEU A 215 0.63 11.76 12.49
N GLY A 216 0.25 10.48 12.59
CA GLY A 216 0.42 9.50 11.50
C GLY A 216 -0.50 9.76 10.34
N LEU A 217 -1.72 10.22 10.61
CA LEU A 217 -2.66 10.64 9.58
C LEU A 217 -2.19 11.90 8.86
N VAL A 218 -1.56 12.84 9.58
CA VAL A 218 -1.07 14.11 9.00
C VAL A 218 0.20 13.92 8.16
N LEU A 219 1.11 13.04 8.58
CA LEU A 219 2.41 12.82 7.94
C LEU A 219 2.36 12.63 6.41
N PRO A 220 1.50 11.77 5.82
CA PRO A 220 1.47 11.62 4.36
C PRO A 220 1.10 12.91 3.62
N PHE A 221 0.17 13.70 4.14
CA PHE A 221 -0.18 14.99 3.54
C PHE A 221 0.97 15.97 3.64
N ALA A 222 1.60 16.07 4.82
CA ALA A 222 2.75 16.93 5.04
C ALA A 222 3.93 16.55 4.13
N ALA A 223 4.21 15.25 4.00
CA ALA A 223 5.29 14.76 3.14
C ALA A 223 5.04 15.03 1.66
N TYR A 224 3.80 14.81 1.19
CA TYR A 224 3.41 15.11 -0.18
C TYR A 224 3.55 16.61 -0.49
N LEU A 225 2.88 17.46 0.30
CA LEU A 225 2.85 18.90 0.07
C LEU A 225 4.24 19.54 0.21
N ALA A 226 5.03 19.15 1.21
CA ALA A 226 6.37 19.70 1.39
C ALA A 226 7.32 19.35 0.25
N ALA A 227 7.16 18.17 -0.36
CA ALA A 227 7.98 17.78 -1.51
C ALA A 227 7.53 18.53 -2.78
N GLU A 228 6.22 18.66 -3.02
CA GLU A 228 5.68 19.42 -4.17
C GLU A 228 6.08 20.91 -4.14
N GLU A 229 6.07 21.54 -2.96
CA GLU A 229 6.56 22.93 -2.77
C GLU A 229 8.05 23.09 -3.11
N LEU A 230 8.83 22.00 -2.98
CA LEU A 230 10.23 21.95 -3.37
C LEU A 230 10.41 21.41 -4.80
N HIS A 231 9.34 21.25 -5.58
CA HIS A 231 9.34 20.66 -6.92
C HIS A 231 10.00 19.26 -6.95
N ALA A 232 9.84 18.50 -5.87
CA ALA A 232 10.30 17.14 -5.73
C ALA A 232 9.12 16.15 -5.67
N SER A 233 9.37 14.84 -5.79
CA SER A 233 8.29 13.87 -5.95
C SER A 233 7.51 13.68 -4.64
N GLY A 234 6.29 14.23 -4.58
CA GLY A 234 5.37 14.03 -3.46
C GLY A 234 5.07 12.55 -3.20
N VAL A 235 4.87 11.76 -4.26
CA VAL A 235 4.66 10.30 -4.18
C VAL A 235 5.84 9.62 -3.48
N LEU A 236 7.09 9.87 -3.90
CA LEU A 236 8.25 9.23 -3.28
C LEU A 236 8.51 9.72 -1.85
N ALA A 237 8.17 10.98 -1.53
CA ALA A 237 8.24 11.47 -0.17
C ALA A 237 7.30 10.70 0.76
N VAL A 238 6.06 10.48 0.33
CA VAL A 238 5.07 9.69 1.07
C VAL A 238 5.51 8.23 1.23
N VAL A 239 6.01 7.61 0.15
CA VAL A 239 6.49 6.22 0.17
C VAL A 239 7.70 6.07 1.10
N ALA A 240 8.67 6.98 1.01
CA ALA A 240 9.85 6.97 1.87
C ALA A 240 9.46 7.15 3.35
N ALA A 241 8.52 8.07 3.63
CA ALA A 241 8.01 8.28 4.97
C ALA A 241 7.27 7.05 5.52
N GLY A 242 6.41 6.43 4.71
CA GLY A 242 5.68 5.21 5.08
C GLY A 242 6.60 4.03 5.36
N LEU A 243 7.58 3.76 4.49
CA LEU A 243 8.57 2.70 4.69
C LEU A 243 9.41 2.93 5.96
N PHE A 244 9.79 4.18 6.24
CA PHE A 244 10.57 4.53 7.43
C PHE A 244 9.79 4.32 8.72
N ILE A 245 8.56 4.83 8.80
CA ILE A 245 7.70 4.67 9.98
C ILE A 245 7.29 3.19 10.13
N GLY A 246 6.96 2.51 9.05
CA GLY A 246 6.54 1.10 9.07
C GLY A 246 7.63 0.17 9.62
N HIS A 247 8.89 0.42 9.26
CA HIS A 247 10.02 -0.33 9.80
C HIS A 247 10.21 -0.15 11.31
N ARG A 248 9.84 1.02 11.85
CA ARG A 248 9.92 1.38 13.28
C ARG A 248 8.58 1.33 14.01
N ALA A 249 7.55 0.73 13.43
CA ALA A 249 6.22 0.66 14.04
C ALA A 249 6.22 -0.08 15.39
N THR A 250 7.26 -0.87 15.67
CA THR A 250 7.44 -1.59 16.94
C THR A 250 7.87 -0.71 18.11
N GLU A 251 8.32 0.51 17.86
CA GLU A 251 8.88 1.42 18.88
C GLU A 251 7.82 2.29 19.59
N VAL A 252 6.57 2.30 19.11
CA VAL A 252 5.44 2.99 19.76
C VAL A 252 4.67 2.06 20.71
N SER A 253 3.68 2.58 21.43
CA SER A 253 2.85 1.75 22.32
C SER A 253 1.98 0.74 21.57
N VAL A 254 1.57 -0.34 22.24
CA VAL A 254 0.63 -1.34 21.70
C VAL A 254 -0.70 -0.71 21.34
N SER A 255 -1.22 0.13 22.23
CA SER A 255 -2.47 0.86 22.05
C SER A 255 -2.43 1.69 20.77
N THR A 256 -1.34 2.41 20.53
CA THR A 256 -1.13 3.18 19.28
C THR A 256 -1.13 2.25 18.06
N ARG A 257 -0.40 1.13 18.08
CA ARG A 257 -0.36 0.20 16.92
C ARG A 257 -1.72 -0.40 16.57
N LEU A 258 -2.50 -0.80 17.58
CA LEU A 258 -3.84 -1.35 17.38
C LEU A 258 -4.79 -0.30 16.80
N GLN A 259 -4.75 0.90 17.37
CA GLN A 259 -5.54 2.04 16.91
C GLN A 259 -5.20 2.42 15.46
N GLU A 260 -3.91 2.60 15.14
CA GLU A 260 -3.45 2.96 13.79
C GLU A 260 -3.86 1.90 12.75
N ARG A 261 -3.70 0.61 13.05
CA ARG A 261 -4.12 -0.47 12.13
C ARG A 261 -5.62 -0.39 11.81
N ALA A 262 -6.46 -0.18 12.81
CA ALA A 262 -7.90 -0.08 12.63
C ALA A 262 -8.30 1.18 11.83
N VAL A 263 -7.68 2.31 12.13
CA VAL A 263 -7.91 3.58 11.45
C VAL A 263 -7.49 3.50 9.98
N TRP A 264 -6.28 3.02 9.68
CA TRP A 264 -5.79 2.87 8.31
C TRP A 264 -6.67 1.93 7.47
N LYS A 265 -7.09 0.80 8.04
CA LYS A 265 -8.02 -0.12 7.35
C LYS A 265 -9.34 0.57 7.00
N SER A 266 -9.85 1.43 7.88
CA SER A 266 -11.09 2.17 7.64
C SER A 266 -10.91 3.25 6.57
N ILE A 267 -9.78 3.96 6.60
CA ILE A 267 -9.42 4.97 5.59
C ILE A 267 -9.27 4.34 4.21
N ASP A 268 -8.52 3.24 4.10
CA ASP A 268 -8.31 2.51 2.84
C ASP A 268 -9.67 2.15 2.21
N VAL A 269 -10.59 1.57 3.00
CA VAL A 269 -11.94 1.21 2.50
C VAL A 269 -12.71 2.43 2.00
N VAL A 270 -12.70 3.54 2.74
CA VAL A 270 -13.44 4.75 2.35
C VAL A 270 -12.85 5.36 1.07
N LEU A 271 -11.53 5.51 1.00
CA LEU A 271 -10.85 6.12 -0.13
C LEU A 271 -10.94 5.25 -1.38
N GLU A 272 -10.67 3.95 -1.29
CA GLU A 272 -10.82 3.03 -2.42
C GLU A 272 -12.27 3.02 -2.93
N THR A 273 -13.24 2.90 -2.03
CA THR A 273 -14.66 2.91 -2.38
C THR A 273 -15.04 4.19 -3.12
N PHE A 274 -14.60 5.33 -2.60
CA PHE A 274 -14.82 6.62 -3.22
C PHE A 274 -14.21 6.69 -4.61
N VAL A 275 -12.95 6.29 -4.78
CA VAL A 275 -12.30 6.45 -6.08
C VAL A 275 -12.88 5.52 -7.13
N PHE A 276 -13.11 4.25 -6.81
CA PHE A 276 -13.71 3.33 -7.78
C PHE A 276 -15.13 3.79 -8.17
N ALA A 277 -15.92 4.30 -7.22
CA ALA A 277 -17.22 4.91 -7.54
C ALA A 277 -17.06 6.16 -8.42
N TYR A 278 -16.16 7.08 -8.05
CA TYR A 278 -15.86 8.31 -8.78
C TYR A 278 -15.43 8.01 -10.23
N MET A 279 -14.54 7.04 -10.42
CA MET A 279 -14.08 6.60 -11.74
C MET A 279 -15.22 6.12 -12.62
N GLY A 280 -16.11 5.27 -12.09
CA GLY A 280 -17.29 4.83 -12.83
C GLY A 280 -18.21 6.00 -13.18
N LEU A 281 -18.45 6.92 -12.24
CA LEU A 281 -19.34 8.06 -12.44
C LEU A 281 -18.85 9.04 -13.51
N GLN A 282 -17.55 9.10 -13.81
CA GLN A 282 -17.01 9.96 -14.87
C GLN A 282 -17.36 9.50 -16.29
N LEU A 283 -17.83 8.25 -16.48
CA LEU A 283 -18.01 7.66 -17.81
C LEU A 283 -18.86 8.53 -18.74
N ARG A 284 -20.10 8.86 -18.34
CA ARG A 284 -20.98 9.68 -19.17
C ARG A 284 -20.37 11.04 -19.47
N PHE A 285 -19.82 11.73 -18.46
CA PHE A 285 -19.38 13.10 -18.61
C PHE A 285 -18.22 13.23 -19.60
N VAL A 286 -17.29 12.28 -19.60
CA VAL A 286 -16.20 12.25 -20.58
C VAL A 286 -16.71 11.95 -22.00
N LEU A 287 -17.75 11.11 -22.13
CA LEU A 287 -18.40 10.89 -23.44
C LEU A 287 -19.11 12.15 -23.95
N ASP A 288 -19.78 12.87 -23.05
CA ASP A 288 -20.47 14.14 -23.37
C ASP A 288 -19.43 15.22 -23.76
N GLU A 289 -18.30 15.34 -23.05
CA GLU A 289 -17.21 16.27 -23.40
C GLU A 289 -16.62 16.04 -24.81
N VAL A 290 -16.43 14.77 -25.20
CA VAL A 290 -15.95 14.43 -26.55
C VAL A 290 -17.00 14.74 -27.62
N ARG A 291 -18.28 14.60 -27.29
CA ARG A 291 -19.36 14.95 -28.20
C ARG A 291 -19.47 16.47 -28.38
N ASP A 292 -19.31 17.21 -27.29
CA ASP A 292 -19.42 18.67 -27.25
C ASP A 292 -18.21 19.37 -27.90
N SER A 293 -17.04 18.72 -27.91
CA SER A 293 -15.85 19.22 -28.62
C SER A 293 -15.98 19.16 -30.15
N GLY A 294 -17.03 18.50 -30.67
CA GLY A 294 -17.24 18.30 -32.11
C GLY A 294 -16.38 17.18 -32.71
N ALA A 295 -15.65 16.43 -31.88
CA ALA A 295 -14.89 15.26 -32.33
C ALA A 295 -15.82 14.09 -32.68
N ASP A 296 -15.39 13.23 -33.60
CA ASP A 296 -16.12 11.99 -33.89
C ASP A 296 -15.94 11.02 -32.71
N LEU A 297 -17.00 10.88 -31.92
CA LEU A 297 -17.05 9.98 -30.76
C LEU A 297 -16.66 8.54 -31.12
N ARG A 298 -17.00 8.07 -32.33
CA ARG A 298 -16.66 6.69 -32.75
C ARG A 298 -15.15 6.55 -32.95
N LEU A 299 -14.52 7.53 -33.59
CA LEU A 299 -13.08 7.54 -33.80
C LEU A 299 -12.32 7.68 -32.47
N ALA A 300 -12.81 8.54 -31.58
CA ALA A 300 -12.26 8.71 -30.24
C ALA A 300 -12.33 7.40 -29.43
N LEU A 301 -13.48 6.73 -29.43
CA LEU A 301 -13.66 5.44 -28.76
C LEU A 301 -12.81 4.34 -29.38
N LEU A 302 -12.72 4.28 -30.72
CA LEU A 302 -11.86 3.31 -31.41
C LEU A 302 -10.39 3.53 -31.02
N GLY A 303 -9.93 4.78 -31.03
CA GLY A 303 -8.59 5.14 -30.59
C GLY A 303 -8.34 4.74 -29.14
N ALA A 304 -9.26 5.06 -28.24
CA ALA A 304 -9.18 4.69 -26.82
C ALA A 304 -9.13 3.16 -26.60
N VAL A 305 -9.91 2.38 -27.36
CA VAL A 305 -9.87 0.91 -27.34
C VAL A 305 -8.54 0.38 -27.86
N VAL A 306 -7.96 0.98 -28.91
CA VAL A 306 -6.64 0.59 -29.40
C VAL A 306 -5.56 0.87 -28.35
N ILE A 307 -5.62 2.03 -27.68
CA ILE A 307 -4.70 2.33 -26.57
C ILE A 307 -4.87 1.31 -25.44
N LEU A 308 -6.10 0.96 -25.06
CA LEU A 308 -6.36 -0.11 -24.08
C LEU A 308 -5.69 -1.43 -24.48
N LEU A 309 -5.84 -1.86 -25.73
CA LEU A 309 -5.21 -3.10 -26.22
C LEU A 309 -3.67 -3.01 -26.18
N VAL A 310 -3.10 -1.89 -26.63
CA VAL A 310 -1.65 -1.65 -26.57
C VAL A 310 -1.16 -1.75 -25.13
N VAL A 311 -1.81 -1.04 -24.21
CA VAL A 311 -1.48 -1.00 -22.79
C VAL A 311 -1.58 -2.39 -22.14
N MET A 312 -2.56 -3.21 -22.54
CA MET A 312 -2.71 -4.59 -22.09
C MET A 312 -1.65 -5.55 -22.66
N ILE A 313 -1.14 -5.29 -23.87
CA ILE A 313 -0.18 -6.17 -24.56
C ILE A 313 1.27 -5.83 -24.19
N VAL A 314 1.60 -4.54 -24.03
CA VAL A 314 2.98 -4.09 -23.81
C VAL A 314 3.59 -4.72 -22.56
N ARG A 315 2.85 -4.79 -21.45
CA ARG A 315 3.38 -5.34 -20.18
C ARG A 315 3.72 -6.84 -20.28
N PRO A 316 2.83 -7.72 -20.76
CA PRO A 316 3.17 -9.12 -21.08
C PRO A 316 4.29 -9.27 -22.10
N ALA A 317 4.28 -8.50 -23.20
CA ALA A 317 5.30 -8.58 -24.25
C ALA A 317 6.69 -8.21 -23.70
N TRP A 318 6.78 -7.14 -22.93
CA TRP A 318 8.02 -6.70 -22.27
C TRP A 318 8.53 -7.73 -21.25
N GLY A 319 7.62 -8.29 -20.44
CA GLY A 319 7.94 -9.35 -19.48
C GLY A 319 8.49 -10.61 -20.16
N LEU A 320 7.85 -11.05 -21.24
CA LEU A 320 8.27 -12.21 -22.04
C LEU A 320 9.63 -11.97 -22.73
N LEU A 321 9.84 -10.79 -23.31
CA LEU A 321 11.12 -10.41 -23.92
C LEU A 321 12.25 -10.45 -22.90
N HIS A 322 12.03 -9.88 -21.72
CA HIS A 322 13.01 -9.86 -20.65
C HIS A 322 13.29 -11.28 -20.11
N TRP A 323 12.27 -12.11 -19.94
CA TRP A 323 12.43 -13.52 -19.56
C TRP A 323 13.25 -14.30 -20.61
N GLY A 324 12.92 -14.15 -21.89
CA GLY A 324 13.64 -14.81 -22.99
C GLY A 324 15.12 -14.40 -23.06
N ARG A 325 15.42 -13.10 -22.89
CA ARG A 325 16.82 -12.61 -22.79
C ARG A 325 17.56 -13.24 -21.62
N ARG A 326 16.93 -13.34 -20.44
CA ARG A 326 17.55 -13.99 -19.26
C ARG A 326 17.77 -15.48 -19.51
N ALA A 327 16.82 -16.19 -20.13
CA ALA A 327 16.98 -17.61 -20.46
C ALA A 327 18.18 -17.85 -21.40
N LEU A 328 18.41 -16.94 -22.36
CA LEU A 328 19.56 -16.98 -23.24
C LEU A 328 20.89 -16.74 -22.50
N VAL A 329 20.94 -15.74 -21.61
CA VAL A 329 22.14 -15.44 -20.80
C VAL A 329 22.47 -16.56 -19.81
N ARG A 330 21.47 -17.22 -19.22
CA ARG A 330 21.67 -18.42 -18.37
C ARG A 330 22.26 -19.59 -19.17
N ARG A 331 21.77 -19.81 -20.40
CA ARG A 331 22.35 -20.81 -21.32
C ARG A 331 23.78 -20.48 -21.73
N ALA A 332 24.18 -19.22 -21.69
CA ALA A 332 25.55 -18.76 -21.98
C ALA A 332 26.51 -18.87 -20.78
N GLY A 333 26.13 -19.54 -19.68
CA GLY A 333 27.04 -19.90 -18.59
C GLY A 333 27.38 -18.78 -17.59
N SER A 334 26.64 -17.67 -17.59
CA SER A 334 26.87 -16.59 -16.62
C SER A 334 26.13 -16.84 -15.31
N GLU A 335 26.86 -17.23 -14.25
CA GLU A 335 26.34 -17.38 -12.87
C GLU A 335 26.01 -16.04 -12.17
N ARG A 336 26.23 -14.90 -12.83
CA ARG A 336 26.01 -13.55 -12.26
C ARG A 336 24.54 -13.12 -12.16
N LEU A 337 23.59 -13.92 -12.66
CA LEU A 337 22.16 -13.59 -12.56
C LEU A 337 21.62 -14.05 -11.20
N GLY A 338 21.62 -13.11 -10.25
CA GLY A 338 21.28 -13.31 -8.84
C GLY A 338 19.86 -13.80 -8.53
N ARG A 339 19.59 -13.89 -7.21
CA ARG A 339 18.43 -14.47 -6.48
C ARG A 339 17.02 -13.95 -6.83
N ASP A 340 16.86 -13.24 -7.94
CA ASP A 340 15.65 -12.54 -8.38
C ASP A 340 14.80 -13.49 -9.26
N GLN A 341 14.20 -14.50 -8.64
CA GLN A 341 13.59 -15.64 -9.33
C GLN A 341 12.07 -15.64 -9.19
N LEU A 342 11.39 -14.77 -9.96
CA LEU A 342 10.04 -15.09 -10.36
C LEU A 342 10.10 -16.22 -11.39
N ASN A 343 9.34 -17.30 -11.16
CA ASN A 343 9.22 -18.37 -12.15
C ASN A 343 8.42 -17.88 -13.38
N PHE A 344 8.35 -18.67 -14.45
CA PHE A 344 7.61 -18.27 -15.66
C PHE A 344 6.13 -17.99 -15.39
N ARG A 345 5.46 -18.83 -14.59
CA ARG A 345 4.04 -18.68 -14.25
C ARG A 345 3.80 -17.42 -13.43
N GLU A 346 4.68 -17.13 -12.47
CA GLU A 346 4.67 -15.92 -11.65
C GLU A 346 4.89 -14.68 -12.50
N HIS A 347 5.82 -14.70 -13.45
CA HIS A 347 6.01 -13.61 -14.39
C HIS A 347 4.77 -13.35 -15.24
N VAL A 348 4.09 -14.40 -15.71
CA VAL A 348 2.83 -14.23 -16.47
C VAL A 348 1.78 -13.56 -15.60
N VAL A 349 1.59 -14.00 -14.35
CA VAL A 349 0.64 -13.39 -13.41
C VAL A 349 1.00 -11.93 -13.12
N VAL A 350 2.27 -11.63 -12.81
CA VAL A 350 2.74 -10.26 -12.58
C VAL A 350 2.50 -9.39 -13.80
N SER A 351 2.77 -9.89 -15.01
CA SER A 351 2.57 -9.13 -16.24
C SER A 351 1.09 -8.85 -16.56
N TRP A 352 0.18 -9.70 -16.09
CA TRP A 352 -1.27 -9.55 -16.27
C TRP A 352 -1.93 -8.69 -15.18
N ALA A 353 -1.28 -8.53 -14.03
CA ALA A 353 -1.72 -7.72 -12.90
C ALA A 353 -1.58 -6.20 -13.14
N GLY A 354 -1.93 -5.73 -14.34
CA GLY A 354 -1.81 -4.34 -14.78
C GLY A 354 -3.09 -3.54 -14.73
N MET A 355 -3.90 -3.67 -13.69
CA MET A 355 -5.10 -2.84 -13.57
C MET A 355 -4.68 -1.37 -13.43
N ARG A 356 -5.36 -0.43 -14.10
CA ARG A 356 -5.11 1.02 -13.96
C ARG A 356 -6.12 1.60 -12.97
N GLY A 357 -5.70 2.57 -12.18
CA GLY A 357 -6.45 3.04 -11.01
C GLY A 357 -6.67 4.54 -10.96
N VAL A 358 -6.78 5.02 -9.73
CA VAL A 358 -7.02 6.42 -9.33
C VAL A 358 -6.10 7.40 -10.03
N VAL A 359 -4.81 7.08 -10.05
CA VAL A 359 -3.75 7.98 -10.53
C VAL A 359 -3.93 8.29 -12.01
N THR A 360 -4.34 7.31 -12.80
CA THR A 360 -4.67 7.52 -14.22
C THR A 360 -5.77 8.55 -14.40
N LEU A 361 -6.84 8.48 -13.61
CA LEU A 361 -7.95 9.44 -13.73
C LEU A 361 -7.55 10.84 -13.23
N ALA A 362 -6.83 10.89 -12.11
CA ALA A 362 -6.36 12.14 -11.52
C ALA A 362 -5.41 12.88 -12.49
N ALA A 363 -4.41 12.18 -13.01
CA ALA A 363 -3.45 12.74 -13.96
C ALA A 363 -4.11 13.15 -15.28
N ALA A 364 -5.09 12.38 -15.78
CA ALA A 364 -5.88 12.77 -16.95
C ALA A 364 -6.69 14.07 -16.72
N GLY A 365 -7.24 14.23 -15.52
CA GLY A 365 -7.90 15.48 -15.11
C GLY A 365 -6.92 16.65 -15.00
N GLY A 366 -5.68 16.37 -14.59
CA GLY A 366 -4.59 17.34 -14.45
C GLY A 366 -4.04 17.90 -15.75
N VAL A 367 -4.50 17.42 -16.92
CA VAL A 367 -4.15 18.02 -18.19
C VAL A 367 -4.72 19.45 -18.26
N PRO A 368 -3.86 20.48 -18.44
CA PRO A 368 -4.30 21.87 -18.49
C PRO A 368 -5.38 22.11 -19.54
N VAL A 369 -6.29 23.04 -19.28
CA VAL A 369 -7.31 23.44 -20.25
C VAL A 369 -6.70 24.26 -21.39
N VAL A 370 -5.70 25.08 -21.07
CA VAL A 370 -4.99 25.96 -22.01
C VAL A 370 -3.48 25.80 -21.90
N ILE A 371 -2.77 26.06 -22.99
CA ILE A 371 -1.30 26.19 -23.01
C ILE A 371 -0.87 27.64 -22.73
N ALA A 372 0.43 27.90 -22.58
CA ALA A 372 0.95 29.22 -22.23
C ALA A 372 0.57 30.33 -23.24
N SER A 373 0.28 29.98 -24.49
CA SER A 373 -0.19 30.92 -25.51
C SER A 373 -1.67 31.31 -25.40
N GLY A 374 -2.41 30.72 -24.45
CA GLY A 374 -3.86 30.89 -24.28
C GLY A 374 -4.73 30.03 -25.21
N ALA A 375 -4.13 29.25 -26.11
CA ALA A 375 -4.86 28.29 -26.94
C ALA A 375 -5.31 27.06 -26.12
N PRO A 376 -6.39 26.36 -26.52
CA PRO A 376 -6.79 25.11 -25.90
C PRO A 376 -5.68 24.06 -25.96
N PHE A 377 -5.57 23.24 -24.92
CA PHE A 377 -4.62 22.12 -24.92
C PHE A 377 -4.97 21.11 -26.02
N PRO A 378 -4.00 20.68 -26.84
CA PRO A 378 -4.26 19.84 -28.00
C PRO A 378 -4.76 18.44 -27.59
N GLY A 379 -6.01 18.13 -27.96
CA GLY A 379 -6.61 16.80 -27.81
C GLY A 379 -6.83 16.38 -26.36
N ARG A 380 -7.07 17.32 -25.43
CA ARG A 380 -7.33 17.04 -24.01
C ARG A 380 -8.43 16.00 -23.81
N GLU A 381 -9.52 16.13 -24.54
CA GLU A 381 -10.67 15.22 -24.54
C GLU A 381 -10.29 13.81 -25.00
N MET A 382 -9.35 13.68 -25.96
CA MET A 382 -8.82 12.39 -26.42
C MET A 382 -7.96 11.73 -25.33
N ILE A 383 -7.21 12.52 -24.56
CA ILE A 383 -6.44 12.02 -23.41
C ILE A 383 -7.40 11.50 -22.34
N GLN A 384 -8.43 12.27 -22.01
CA GLN A 384 -9.39 11.94 -20.96
C GLN A 384 -10.22 10.69 -21.29
N ILE A 385 -10.77 10.59 -22.51
CA ILE A 385 -11.52 9.40 -22.92
C ILE A 385 -10.62 8.16 -22.98
N SER A 386 -9.38 8.30 -23.48
CA SER A 386 -8.43 7.18 -23.52
C SER A 386 -8.04 6.73 -22.12
N ALA A 387 -7.72 7.66 -21.21
CA ALA A 387 -7.39 7.35 -19.84
C ALA A 387 -8.54 6.64 -19.11
N LEU A 388 -9.77 7.11 -19.29
CA LEU A 388 -10.96 6.52 -18.68
C LEU A 388 -11.25 5.11 -19.23
N VAL A 389 -11.22 4.94 -20.56
CA VAL A 389 -11.43 3.63 -21.19
C VAL A 389 -10.34 2.65 -20.79
N VAL A 390 -9.08 3.11 -20.66
CA VAL A 390 -7.98 2.27 -20.19
C VAL A 390 -8.16 1.90 -18.71
N ALA A 391 -8.48 2.86 -17.84
CA ALA A 391 -8.69 2.62 -16.41
C ALA A 391 -9.84 1.62 -16.18
N ILE A 392 -11.03 1.92 -16.71
CA ILE A 392 -12.20 1.04 -16.58
C ILE A 392 -11.96 -0.29 -17.29
N GLY A 393 -11.43 -0.27 -18.51
CA GLY A 393 -11.24 -1.47 -19.34
C GLY A 393 -10.23 -2.44 -18.72
N THR A 394 -9.08 -1.97 -18.27
CA THR A 394 -8.08 -2.84 -17.63
C THR A 394 -8.59 -3.38 -16.31
N LEU A 395 -9.27 -2.57 -15.50
CA LEU A 395 -9.87 -3.03 -14.26
C LEU A 395 -10.93 -4.11 -14.51
N LEU A 396 -11.90 -3.86 -15.40
CA LEU A 396 -12.97 -4.82 -15.70
C LEU A 396 -12.47 -6.09 -16.38
N ILE A 397 -11.54 -5.98 -17.33
CA ILE A 397 -11.03 -7.14 -18.07
C ILE A 397 -9.99 -7.90 -17.26
N GLN A 398 -8.92 -7.23 -16.81
CA GLN A 398 -7.83 -7.90 -16.09
C GLN A 398 -8.24 -8.29 -14.68
N GLY A 399 -9.00 -7.45 -13.97
CA GLY A 399 -9.49 -7.77 -12.63
C GLY A 399 -10.45 -8.97 -12.61
N ALA A 400 -11.35 -9.08 -13.60
CA ALA A 400 -12.24 -10.23 -13.72
C ALA A 400 -11.51 -11.51 -14.17
N THR A 401 -10.49 -11.40 -15.03
CA THR A 401 -9.74 -12.56 -15.56
C THR A 401 -8.58 -13.01 -14.68
N MET A 402 -8.09 -12.16 -13.77
CA MET A 402 -6.97 -12.48 -12.87
C MET A 402 -7.21 -13.74 -12.03
N PRO A 403 -8.36 -13.88 -11.34
CA PRO A 403 -8.64 -15.07 -10.54
C PRO A 403 -8.58 -16.37 -11.34
N TRP A 404 -9.10 -16.33 -12.57
CA TRP A 404 -9.06 -17.45 -13.49
C TRP A 404 -7.62 -17.79 -13.89
N LEU A 405 -6.81 -16.77 -14.21
CA LEU A 405 -5.41 -16.95 -14.61
C LEU A 405 -4.56 -17.57 -13.48
N ILE A 406 -4.69 -17.07 -12.25
CA ILE A 406 -3.96 -17.63 -11.09
C ILE A 406 -4.30 -19.10 -10.89
N ARG A 407 -5.60 -19.43 -10.88
CA ARG A 407 -6.07 -20.81 -10.69
C ARG A 407 -5.60 -21.72 -11.82
N ARG A 408 -5.65 -21.24 -13.06
CA ARG A 408 -5.29 -22.03 -14.25
C ARG A 408 -3.80 -22.35 -14.32
N LEU A 409 -2.95 -21.42 -13.86
CA LEU A 409 -1.51 -21.58 -13.84
C LEU A 409 -1.00 -22.28 -12.57
N GLU A 410 -1.85 -22.50 -11.57
CA GLU A 410 -1.47 -23.09 -10.28
C GLU A 410 -0.22 -22.40 -9.73
N VAL A 411 -0.26 -21.06 -9.68
CA VAL A 411 0.83 -20.24 -9.12
C VAL A 411 0.74 -20.30 -7.61
N THR A 412 1.08 -21.47 -7.07
CA THR A 412 1.24 -21.72 -5.65
C THR A 412 2.65 -22.22 -5.45
N ASP A 413 3.34 -21.71 -4.44
CA ASP A 413 4.65 -22.24 -4.06
C ASP A 413 4.44 -23.40 -3.06
N PRO A 414 4.65 -24.66 -3.47
CA PRO A 414 4.42 -25.81 -2.58
C PRO A 414 5.36 -25.81 -1.36
N TYR A 415 6.48 -25.07 -1.41
CA TYR A 415 7.44 -24.97 -0.31
C TYR A 415 7.25 -23.72 0.55
N GLU A 416 6.39 -22.79 0.16
CA GLU A 416 6.18 -21.56 0.92
C GLU A 416 5.45 -21.80 2.23
N ARG A 417 4.51 -22.75 2.25
CA ARG A 417 3.89 -23.20 3.51
C ARG A 417 4.94 -23.80 4.45
N LEU A 418 5.80 -24.66 3.93
CA LEU A 418 6.89 -25.27 4.70
C LEU A 418 7.84 -24.20 5.25
N ARG A 419 8.28 -23.24 4.41
CA ARG A 419 9.15 -22.14 4.86
C ARG A 419 8.48 -21.24 5.91
N THR A 420 7.19 -20.98 5.74
CA THR A 420 6.39 -20.22 6.72
C THR A 420 6.29 -20.98 8.05
N GLU A 421 6.08 -22.29 8.00
CA GLU A 421 6.04 -23.16 9.19
C GLU A 421 7.41 -23.24 9.88
N GLU A 422 8.50 -23.34 9.12
CA GLU A 422 9.88 -23.30 9.64
C GLU A 422 10.15 -21.97 10.35
N GLN A 423 9.85 -20.84 9.72
CA GLN A 423 10.02 -19.51 10.31
C GLN A 423 9.13 -19.30 11.54
N MET A 424 7.90 -19.82 11.53
CA MET A 424 7.00 -19.79 12.69
C MET A 424 7.56 -20.64 13.84
N THR A 425 8.23 -21.75 13.52
CA THR A 425 8.92 -22.58 14.51
C THR A 425 10.10 -21.84 15.13
N VAL A 426 10.88 -21.12 14.31
CA VAL A 426 11.95 -20.23 14.79
C VAL A 426 11.40 -19.15 15.72
N ALA A 427 10.32 -18.47 15.34
CA ALA A 427 9.70 -17.44 16.17
C ALA A 427 9.18 -17.98 17.52
N ARG A 428 8.56 -19.18 17.50
CA ARG A 428 8.12 -19.87 18.72
C ARG A 428 9.28 -20.23 19.64
N ARG A 429 10.38 -20.73 19.06
CA ARG A 429 11.61 -21.04 19.81
C ARG A 429 12.19 -19.80 20.47
N ILE A 430 12.36 -18.71 19.72
CA ILE A 430 12.86 -17.42 20.25
C ILE A 430 11.95 -16.92 21.39
N SER A 431 10.63 -16.96 21.18
CA SER A 431 9.65 -16.58 22.21
C SER A 431 9.77 -17.40 23.50
N ALA A 432 9.97 -18.72 23.38
CA ALA A 432 10.10 -19.62 24.52
C ALA A 432 11.41 -19.38 25.26
N GLU A 433 12.53 -19.33 24.55
CA GLU A 433 13.86 -19.04 25.10
C GLU A 433 13.88 -17.69 25.84
N SER A 434 13.26 -16.66 25.25
CA SER A 434 13.10 -15.33 25.86
C SER A 434 12.31 -15.37 27.16
N SER A 435 11.18 -16.07 27.16
CA SER A 435 10.32 -16.21 28.35
C SER A 435 11.05 -16.93 29.48
N ASP A 436 11.73 -18.03 29.17
CA ASP A 436 12.49 -18.79 30.15
C ASP A 436 13.67 -17.98 30.72
N ARG A 437 14.35 -17.18 29.89
CA ARG A 437 15.40 -16.26 30.34
C ARG A 437 14.86 -15.22 31.34
N VAL A 438 13.78 -14.51 31.00
CA VAL A 438 13.18 -13.50 31.90
C VAL A 438 12.69 -14.12 33.20
N LEU A 439 12.03 -15.28 33.14
CA LEU A 439 11.56 -15.96 34.34
C LEU A 439 12.73 -16.40 35.24
N ALA A 440 13.87 -16.81 34.66
CA ALA A 440 15.08 -17.15 35.42
C ALA A 440 15.72 -15.91 36.07
N GLU A 441 15.77 -14.78 35.37
CA GLU A 441 16.25 -13.50 35.91
C GLU A 441 15.37 -13.02 37.08
N LEU A 442 14.04 -13.11 36.92
CA LEU A 442 13.08 -12.76 37.96
C LEU A 442 13.13 -13.71 39.16
N ALA A 443 13.40 -15.00 38.95
CA ALA A 443 13.60 -15.97 40.03
C ALA A 443 14.87 -15.67 40.84
N ALA A 444 15.93 -15.19 40.19
CA ALA A 444 17.19 -14.84 40.85
C ALA A 444 17.08 -13.58 41.73
N GLN A 445 16.06 -12.76 41.53
CA GLN A 445 15.85 -11.50 42.25
C GLN A 445 14.38 -11.38 42.72
N PRO A 446 13.96 -12.17 43.72
CA PRO A 446 12.61 -12.12 44.24
C PRO A 446 12.33 -10.75 44.90
N PRO A 447 11.11 -10.19 44.74
CA PRO A 447 10.74 -8.91 45.33
C PRO A 447 10.68 -8.97 46.86
N ASP A 448 11.13 -7.89 47.52
CA ASP A 448 11.16 -7.80 48.97
C ASP A 448 9.77 -7.94 49.60
N GLY A 449 9.68 -8.73 50.67
CA GLY A 449 8.45 -8.93 51.44
C GLY A 449 7.40 -9.82 50.76
N VAL A 450 7.82 -10.68 49.82
CA VAL A 450 7.02 -11.77 49.25
C VAL A 450 7.66 -13.10 49.66
N ASP A 451 6.84 -14.07 50.05
CA ASP A 451 7.32 -15.42 50.37
C ASP A 451 7.94 -16.08 49.11
N PRO A 452 9.20 -16.55 49.16
CA PRO A 452 9.86 -17.21 48.04
C PRO A 452 9.06 -18.38 47.46
N GLU A 453 8.38 -19.17 48.29
CA GLU A 453 7.63 -20.35 47.82
C GLU A 453 6.37 -19.92 47.04
N ILE A 454 5.73 -18.83 47.47
CA ILE A 454 4.57 -18.26 46.76
C ILE A 454 5.03 -17.64 45.44
N TYR A 455 6.17 -16.95 45.44
CA TYR A 455 6.74 -16.33 44.26
C TYR A 455 7.18 -17.37 43.21
N ASP A 456 7.81 -18.47 43.62
CA ASP A 456 8.18 -19.58 42.73
C ASP A 456 6.95 -20.26 42.11
N ARG A 457 5.89 -20.48 42.89
CA ARG A 457 4.61 -20.98 42.35
C ARG A 457 4.01 -20.01 41.34
N LEU A 458 4.13 -18.72 41.58
CA LEU A 458 3.61 -17.67 40.70
C LEU A 458 4.42 -17.60 39.39
N LEU A 459 5.75 -17.74 39.44
CA LEU A 459 6.59 -17.89 38.26
C LEU A 459 6.30 -19.18 37.47
N ALA A 460 6.07 -20.30 38.15
CA ALA A 460 5.68 -21.56 37.51
C ALA A 460 4.33 -21.43 36.79
N LYS A 461 3.35 -20.79 37.44
CA LYS A 461 2.05 -20.45 36.85
C LYS A 461 2.19 -19.51 35.66
N ALA A 462 3.04 -18.47 35.76
CA ALA A 462 3.34 -17.56 34.66
C ALA A 462 3.95 -18.31 33.47
N ARG A 463 4.89 -19.22 33.70
CA ARG A 463 5.47 -20.07 32.65
C ARG A 463 4.40 -20.87 31.88
N THR A 464 3.44 -21.45 32.59
CA THR A 464 2.32 -22.19 31.97
C THR A 464 1.40 -21.24 31.20
N SER A 465 1.02 -20.11 31.77
CA SER A 465 0.17 -19.10 31.12
C SER A 465 0.76 -18.54 29.81
N LEU A 466 2.09 -18.46 29.70
CA LEU A 466 2.76 -17.99 28.49
C LEU A 466 2.72 -19.01 27.34
N ARG A 467 2.39 -20.27 27.63
CA ARG A 467 2.32 -21.37 26.64
C ARG A 467 0.92 -21.58 26.10
N SER A 468 -0.13 -21.24 26.85
CA SER A 468 -1.51 -21.34 26.38
C SER A 468 -2.40 -20.21 26.91
N ARG A 469 -3.23 -19.63 26.03
CA ARG A 469 -4.18 -18.56 26.40
C ARG A 469 -5.25 -19.02 27.38
N GLN A 470 -5.76 -20.24 27.19
CA GLN A 470 -6.81 -20.78 28.06
C GLN A 470 -6.30 -21.01 29.48
N GLU A 471 -5.06 -21.50 29.65
CA GLU A 471 -4.47 -21.61 30.98
C GLU A 471 -4.15 -20.24 31.55
N ALA A 472 -3.84 -19.24 30.72
CA ALA A 472 -3.64 -17.88 31.19
C ALA A 472 -4.88 -17.29 31.89
N GLU A 473 -6.08 -17.46 31.33
CA GLU A 473 -7.33 -17.02 31.97
C GLU A 473 -7.54 -17.72 33.32
N THR A 474 -7.37 -19.05 33.38
CA THR A 474 -7.55 -19.79 34.64
C THR A 474 -6.54 -19.43 35.73
N VAL A 475 -5.29 -19.16 35.33
CA VAL A 475 -4.22 -18.76 36.24
C VAL A 475 -4.44 -17.34 36.75
N GLU A 476 -4.98 -16.48 35.90
CA GLU A 476 -5.29 -15.10 36.19
C GLU A 476 -6.43 -14.99 37.21
N ASP A 477 -7.55 -15.68 37.00
CA ASP A 477 -8.67 -15.74 37.96
C ASP A 477 -8.16 -16.20 39.34
N ALA A 478 -7.33 -17.25 39.35
CA ALA A 478 -6.75 -17.78 40.58
C ALA A 478 -5.75 -16.82 41.26
N ALA A 479 -5.14 -15.89 40.51
CA ALA A 479 -4.25 -14.88 41.07
C ALA A 479 -5.03 -13.69 41.64
N GLU A 480 -6.15 -13.30 41.02
CA GLU A 480 -7.09 -12.32 41.56
C GLU A 480 -7.70 -12.80 42.88
N ASP A 481 -8.16 -14.05 42.94
CA ASP A 481 -8.70 -14.68 44.15
C ASP A 481 -7.67 -14.72 45.30
N ALA A 482 -6.38 -14.85 44.97
CA ALA A 482 -5.30 -14.89 45.95
C ALA A 482 -4.92 -13.50 46.53
N GLY A 483 -5.39 -12.42 45.90
CA GLY A 483 -5.28 -11.04 46.40
C GLY A 483 -4.52 -10.09 45.47
N ALA A 484 -4.87 -8.79 45.58
CA ALA A 484 -4.42 -7.71 44.67
C ALA A 484 -2.89 -7.64 44.46
N ARG A 485 -2.09 -7.88 45.51
CA ARG A 485 -0.63 -7.85 45.45
C ARG A 485 -0.06 -8.98 44.57
N LEU A 486 -0.59 -10.21 44.68
CA LEU A 486 -0.14 -11.34 43.88
C LEU A 486 -0.57 -11.21 42.42
N ALA A 487 -1.81 -10.76 42.21
CA ALA A 487 -2.28 -10.45 40.88
C ALA A 487 -1.43 -9.35 40.21
N ALA A 488 -0.92 -8.36 40.97
CA ALA A 488 -0.09 -7.27 40.42
C ALA A 488 1.30 -7.78 40.01
N LEU A 489 1.91 -8.61 40.86
CA LEU A 489 3.18 -9.29 40.55
C LEU A 489 3.05 -10.18 39.30
N PHE A 490 1.95 -10.91 39.16
CA PHE A 490 1.69 -11.73 37.98
C PHE A 490 1.63 -10.90 36.69
N ASP A 491 0.92 -9.78 36.72
CA ASP A 491 0.83 -8.86 35.59
C ASP A 491 2.18 -8.21 35.25
N ASP A 492 3.01 -7.89 36.26
CA ASP A 492 4.36 -7.37 36.04
C ASP A 492 5.30 -8.41 35.42
N ILE A 493 5.26 -9.67 35.88
CA ILE A 493 6.00 -10.78 35.28
C ILE A 493 5.57 -10.98 33.83
N ARG A 494 4.27 -11.04 33.56
CA ARG A 494 3.73 -11.24 32.21
C ARG A 494 4.12 -10.10 31.29
N ARG A 495 4.02 -8.85 31.75
CA ARG A 495 4.46 -7.67 30.99
C ARG A 495 5.96 -7.72 30.69
N ALA A 496 6.79 -8.09 31.67
CA ALA A 496 8.24 -8.22 31.47
C ALA A 496 8.57 -9.30 30.42
N SER A 497 7.95 -10.47 30.50
CA SER A 497 8.13 -11.54 29.52
C SER A 497 7.67 -11.13 28.11
N LEU A 498 6.51 -10.46 27.98
CA LEU A 498 6.02 -9.99 26.67
C LEU A 498 6.96 -8.96 26.03
N ARG A 499 7.49 -8.01 26.81
CA ARG A 499 8.45 -7.01 26.34
C ARG A 499 9.76 -7.64 25.86
N ALA A 500 10.31 -8.60 26.62
CA ALA A 500 11.53 -9.29 26.23
C ALA A 500 11.35 -10.14 24.97
N ARG A 501 10.23 -10.87 24.87
CA ARG A 501 9.89 -11.65 23.66
C ARG A 501 9.84 -10.76 22.43
N ARG A 502 9.20 -9.60 22.55
CA ARG A 502 9.13 -8.60 21.48
C ARG A 502 10.53 -8.16 21.05
N GLN A 503 11.38 -7.78 22.00
CA GLN A 503 12.73 -7.31 21.70
C GLN A 503 13.57 -8.40 21.01
N ASP A 504 13.58 -9.62 21.53
CA ASP A 504 14.38 -10.70 20.95
C ASP A 504 13.92 -11.09 19.54
N LEU A 505 12.61 -11.04 19.28
CA LEU A 505 12.05 -11.28 17.94
C LEU A 505 12.43 -10.17 16.96
N ILE A 506 12.41 -8.91 17.41
CA ILE A 506 12.86 -7.73 16.65
C ILE A 506 14.35 -7.87 16.31
N ASP A 507 15.17 -8.19 17.29
CA ASP A 507 16.62 -8.35 17.11
C ASP A 507 16.93 -9.52 16.16
N ALA A 508 16.19 -10.63 16.25
CA ALA A 508 16.33 -11.76 15.34
C ALA A 508 16.00 -11.38 13.89
N ARG A 509 14.97 -10.55 13.68
CA ARG A 509 14.65 -9.99 12.36
C ARG A 509 15.73 -9.03 11.87
N ASP A 510 16.29 -8.20 12.75
CA ASP A 510 17.38 -7.27 12.39
C ASP A 510 18.70 -8.00 12.05
N ARG A 511 18.92 -9.19 12.63
CA ARG A 511 20.00 -10.12 12.26
C ARG A 511 19.69 -10.97 11.01
N GLY A 512 18.46 -10.93 10.49
CA GLY A 512 18.02 -11.72 9.35
C GLY A 512 17.75 -13.19 9.65
N GLU A 513 17.60 -13.56 10.93
CA GLU A 513 17.23 -14.92 11.37
C GLU A 513 15.73 -15.19 11.24
N LEU A 514 14.92 -14.12 11.30
CA LEU A 514 13.46 -14.17 11.22
C LEU A 514 12.94 -13.26 10.11
N ASP A 515 12.06 -13.78 9.26
CA ASP A 515 11.38 -13.01 8.23
C ASP A 515 10.48 -11.93 8.87
N ASP A 516 10.57 -10.69 8.41
CA ASP A 516 9.82 -9.54 8.96
C ASP A 516 8.30 -9.70 8.86
N GLU A 517 7.79 -10.44 7.88
CA GLU A 517 6.37 -10.77 7.77
C GLU A 517 5.93 -11.72 8.90
N ILE A 518 6.74 -12.73 9.22
CA ILE A 518 6.49 -13.66 10.32
C ILE A 518 6.61 -12.94 11.66
N LEU A 519 7.60 -12.05 11.79
CA LEU A 519 7.71 -11.16 12.95
C LEU A 519 6.38 -10.40 13.16
N ARG A 520 5.84 -9.76 12.12
CA ARG A 520 4.60 -8.98 12.23
C ARG A 520 3.40 -9.81 12.65
N ASP A 521 3.22 -11.00 12.07
CA ASP A 521 2.15 -11.93 12.47
C ASP A 521 2.26 -12.30 13.95
N VAL A 522 3.46 -12.58 14.43
CA VAL A 522 3.72 -12.92 15.85
C VAL A 522 3.53 -11.69 16.74
N LEU A 523 4.03 -10.53 16.34
CA LEU A 523 3.87 -9.28 17.10
C LEU A 523 2.40 -8.86 17.20
N GLU A 524 1.56 -9.13 16.21
CA GLU A 524 0.12 -8.89 16.30
C GLU A 524 -0.52 -9.74 17.39
N SER A 525 -0.14 -11.02 17.51
CA SER A 525 -0.62 -11.86 18.60
C SER A 525 -0.15 -11.36 19.98
N LEU A 526 1.10 -10.87 20.07
CA LEU A 526 1.68 -10.31 21.28
C LEU A 526 1.04 -8.97 21.66
N ASP A 527 0.68 -8.13 20.69
CA ASP A 527 -0.02 -6.87 20.91
C ASP A 527 -1.38 -7.11 21.59
N ILE A 528 -2.12 -8.16 21.20
CA ILE A 528 -3.38 -8.51 21.85
C ILE A 528 -3.14 -8.92 23.31
N ASP A 529 -2.14 -9.77 23.55
CA ASP A 529 -1.83 -10.27 24.88
C ASP A 529 -1.31 -9.16 25.82
N GLU A 530 -0.56 -8.18 25.29
CA GLU A 530 -0.04 -7.02 26.01
C GLU A 530 -1.13 -5.99 26.30
N ALA A 531 -2.03 -5.71 25.34
CA ALA A 531 -3.18 -4.84 25.55
C ALA A 531 -4.12 -5.36 26.64
N ALA A 532 -4.34 -6.68 26.70
CA ALA A 532 -5.13 -7.31 27.76
C ALA A 532 -4.51 -7.07 29.15
N VAL A 533 -3.18 -7.18 29.27
CA VAL A 533 -2.45 -6.89 30.52
C VAL A 533 -2.52 -5.41 30.88
N GLU A 534 -2.33 -4.51 29.91
CA GLU A 534 -2.37 -3.06 30.15
C GLU A 534 -3.74 -2.59 30.66
N GLU A 535 -4.84 -3.08 30.07
CA GLU A 535 -6.18 -2.69 30.48
C GLU A 535 -6.53 -3.17 31.89
N ARG A 536 -6.07 -4.36 32.30
CA ARG A 536 -6.27 -4.85 33.67
C ARG A 536 -5.53 -4.02 34.70
N ILE A 537 -4.28 -3.68 34.41
CA ILE A 537 -3.48 -2.84 35.29
C ILE A 537 -4.12 -1.45 35.42
N ARG A 538 -4.68 -0.93 34.32
CA ARG A 538 -5.44 0.32 34.32
C ARG A 538 -6.71 0.21 35.15
N ARG A 539 -7.47 -0.87 35.00
CA ARG A 539 -8.70 -1.13 35.77
C ARG A 539 -8.42 -1.19 37.27
N ARG A 540 -7.40 -1.95 37.68
CA ARG A 540 -6.99 -2.04 39.09
C ARG A 540 -6.56 -0.70 39.67
N ARG A 541 -5.78 0.09 38.94
CA ARG A 541 -5.43 1.46 39.37
C ARG A 541 -6.66 2.36 39.57
N ARG A 542 -7.74 2.17 38.79
CA ARG A 542 -9.00 2.90 38.97
C ARG A 542 -9.75 2.42 40.20
N GLU A 543 -9.76 1.11 40.46
CA GLU A 543 -10.41 0.52 41.64
C GLU A 543 -9.68 0.95 42.94
N ASP A 544 -8.34 0.90 42.95
CA ASP A 544 -7.53 1.36 44.08
C ASP A 544 -7.66 2.88 44.30
N GLY A 545 -7.71 3.66 43.22
CA GLY A 545 -7.89 5.11 43.27
C GLY A 545 -9.31 5.58 43.61
N ALA A 546 -10.31 4.68 43.55
CA ALA A 546 -11.68 4.94 44.00
C ALA A 546 -11.90 4.53 45.47
N GLN A 547 -10.95 3.80 46.07
CA GLN A 547 -10.96 3.37 47.47
C GLN A 547 -10.16 4.30 48.41
N GLN A 548 -9.44 5.28 47.85
CA GLN A 548 -8.82 6.41 48.56
C GLN A 548 -9.71 7.65 48.46
#